data_AF-A0A536HVU3-F1
#
_entry.id   AF-A0A536HVU3-F1
#
_cell.length_a   1.000
_cell.length_b   1.000
_cell.length_c   1.000
_cell.angle_alpha   90.00
_cell.angle_beta   90.00
_cell.angle_gamma   90.00
#
_symmetry.space_group_name_H-M   'P 1'
#
loop_
_entity.id
_entity.type
_entity.pdbx_description
1 polymer ?
#
loop_
_entity_poly.entity_id
_entity_poly.type
_entity_poly.pdbx_seq_one_letter_code
_entity_poly.pdbx_strand_id
1 'polypeptide(L)'
;MKFENLGYLVYSRAIPLHMADDLIGGLVRLTWRKCRGYIGQFRAVTPTAFEWFEWLYDRMEQYPAAPDSSVGAHVSRRAWKP
;
A
#
# COMPACT_ATOMS: atom_id res chain seq x y z
N MET A 1 11.41 -4.24 -3.86
CA MET A 1 10.46 -5.08 -3.09
C MET A 1 9.20 -5.25 -3.96
N LYS A 2 8.74 -6.48 -4.24
CA LYS A 2 7.56 -6.70 -5.10
C LYS A 2 6.29 -6.47 -4.28
N PHE A 3 5.37 -5.61 -4.74
CA PHE A 3 4.13 -5.30 -4.00
C PHE A 3 3.27 -6.54 -3.73
N GLU A 4 3.31 -7.55 -4.62
CA GLU A 4 2.67 -8.85 -4.38
C GLU A 4 3.06 -9.51 -3.06
N ASN A 5 4.35 -9.53 -2.75
CA ASN A 5 4.85 -10.15 -1.52
C ASN A 5 4.39 -9.37 -0.30
N LEU A 6 4.29 -8.04 -0.41
CA LEU A 6 3.84 -7.22 0.72
C LEU A 6 2.34 -7.38 0.97
N GLY A 7 1.52 -7.46 -0.09
CA GLY A 7 0.09 -7.76 0.05
C GLY A 7 -0.14 -9.06 0.80
N TYR A 8 0.61 -10.10 0.45
CA TYR A 8 0.58 -11.38 1.17
C TYR A 8 1.03 -11.25 2.63
N LEU A 9 2.12 -10.52 2.91
CA LEU A 9 2.62 -10.32 4.27
C LEU A 9 1.60 -9.60 5.16
N VAL A 10 0.90 -8.60 4.63
CA VAL A 10 -0.17 -7.91 5.33
C VAL A 10 -1.36 -8.84 5.58
N TYR A 11 -1.76 -9.61 4.57
CA TYR A 11 -2.83 -10.61 4.71
C TYR A 11 -2.50 -11.67 5.77
N SER A 12 -1.27 -12.17 5.78
CA SER A 12 -0.78 -13.17 6.75
C SER A 12 -0.60 -12.64 8.17
N ARG A 13 -0.86 -11.35 8.41
CA ARG A 13 -0.63 -10.64 9.69
C ARG A 13 0.83 -10.59 10.13
N ALA A 14 1.78 -10.88 9.23
CA ALA A 14 3.20 -10.69 9.50
C ALA A 14 3.55 -9.20 9.68
N ILE A 15 2.84 -8.30 8.97
CA ILE A 15 2.97 -6.85 9.08
C ILE A 15 1.59 -6.23 9.22
N PRO A 16 1.35 -5.34 10.21
CA PRO A 16 0.09 -4.61 10.30
C PRO A 16 -0.14 -3.70 9.08
N LEU A 17 -1.39 -3.64 8.59
CA LEU A 17 -1.74 -2.80 7.42
C LEU A 17 -1.35 -1.33 7.61
N HIS A 18 -1.59 -0.76 8.79
CA HIS A 18 -1.25 0.65 9.08
C HIS A 18 0.26 0.90 8.95
N MET A 19 1.10 -0.06 9.37
CA MET A 19 2.55 0.06 9.29
C MET A 19 3.02 -0.02 7.84
N ALA A 20 2.40 -0.88 7.03
CA ALA A 20 2.67 -0.97 5.60
C ALA A 20 2.29 0.32 4.86
N ASP A 21 1.15 0.92 5.22
CA ASP A 21 0.66 2.16 4.62
C ASP A 21 1.51 3.37 5.05
N ASP A 22 1.92 3.47 6.32
CA ASP A 22 2.88 4.47 6.80
C ASP A 22 4.24 4.38 6.07
N LEU A 23 4.71 3.17 5.78
CA LEU A 23 6.03 2.95 5.18
C LEU A 23 6.03 3.21 3.67
N ILE A 24 5.03 2.67 2.95
CA ILE A 24 5.03 2.68 1.48
C ILE A 24 3.67 2.99 0.83
N GLY A 25 2.65 3.37 1.59
CA GLY A 25 1.30 3.63 1.09
C GLY A 25 1.28 4.67 -0.04
N GLY A 26 2.04 5.75 0.12
CA GLY A 26 2.21 6.76 -0.95
C GLY A 26 2.76 6.18 -2.26
N LEU A 27 3.73 5.26 -2.17
CA LEU A 27 4.32 4.60 -3.33
C LEU A 27 3.35 3.58 -3.96
N VAL A 28 2.62 2.81 -3.14
CA VAL A 28 1.58 1.87 -3.59
C VAL A 28 0.51 2.62 -4.38
N ARG A 29 -0.06 3.70 -3.81
CA ARG A 29 -1.10 4.52 -4.46
C ARG A 29 -0.60 5.17 -5.75
N LEU A 30 0.61 5.71 -5.75
CA LEU A 30 1.20 6.32 -6.95
C LEU A 30 1.41 5.27 -8.05
N THR A 31 1.97 4.12 -7.70
CA THR A 31 2.27 3.05 -8.65
C THR A 31 0.98 2.45 -9.21
N TRP A 32 -0.01 2.19 -8.38
CA TRP A 32 -1.31 1.66 -8.81
C TRP A 32 -1.97 2.58 -9.84
N ARG A 33 -2.05 3.88 -9.56
CA ARG A 33 -2.64 4.87 -10.49
C ARG A 33 -1.94 4.90 -11.85
N LYS A 34 -0.62 4.71 -11.89
CA LYS A 34 0.16 4.69 -13.13
C LYS A 34 0.03 3.36 -13.88
N CYS A 35 -0.01 2.24 -13.16
CA CYS A 35 0.10 0.91 -13.75
C CYS A 35 -1.25 0.22 -13.99
N ARG A 36 -2.35 0.66 -13.37
CA ARG A 36 -3.68 0.01 -13.48
C ARG A 36 -4.14 -0.24 -14.93
N GLY A 37 -3.85 0.68 -15.84
CA GLY A 37 -4.20 0.52 -17.26
C GLY A 37 -3.43 -0.61 -17.94
N TYR A 38 -2.13 -0.71 -17.65
CA TYR A 38 -1.29 -1.81 -18.13
C TYR A 38 -1.69 -3.15 -17.50
N ILE A 39 -1.95 -3.16 -16.18
CA ILE A 39 -2.40 -4.35 -15.45
C ILE A 39 -3.71 -4.88 -16.05
N GLY A 40 -4.66 -4.01 -16.36
CA GLY A 40 -5.91 -4.39 -17.02
C GLY A 40 -5.70 -5.08 -18.37
N GLN A 41 -4.77 -4.56 -19.19
CA GLN A 41 -4.40 -5.21 -20.47
C GLN A 41 -3.73 -6.57 -20.25
N PHE A 42 -2.82 -6.65 -19.27
CA PHE A 42 -2.11 -7.89 -18.94
C PHE A 42 -3.07 -8.98 -18.41
N ARG A 43 -4.12 -8.59 -17.67
CA ARG A 43 -5.15 -9.49 -17.17
C ARG A 43 -6.02 -10.14 -18.24
N ALA A 44 -6.05 -9.60 -19.45
CA ALA A 44 -6.68 -10.29 -20.58
C ALA A 44 -5.98 -11.63 -20.92
N VAL A 45 -4.69 -11.74 -20.60
CA VAL A 45 -3.88 -12.95 -20.81
C VAL A 45 -3.69 -13.72 -19.50
N THR A 46 -3.48 -13.02 -18.38
CA THR A 46 -3.28 -13.64 -17.05
C THR A 46 -4.24 -13.01 -16.04
N PRO A 47 -5.46 -13.54 -15.88
CA PRO A 47 -6.50 -12.91 -15.07
C PRO A 47 -6.12 -12.63 -13.61
N THR A 48 -5.23 -13.44 -13.04
CA THR A 48 -4.81 -13.36 -11.63
C THR A 48 -3.52 -12.57 -11.42
N ALA A 49 -3.07 -11.80 -12.41
CA ALA A 49 -1.87 -10.98 -12.26
C ALA A 49 -2.11 -9.79 -11.33
N PHE A 50 -1.14 -9.49 -10.46
CA PHE A 50 -1.15 -8.32 -9.57
C PHE A 50 -2.28 -8.28 -8.53
N GLU A 51 -2.96 -9.40 -8.26
CA GLU A 51 -4.08 -9.47 -7.31
C GLU A 51 -3.74 -8.94 -5.92
N TRP A 52 -2.59 -9.35 -5.37
CA TRP A 52 -2.16 -8.87 -4.06
C TRP A 52 -1.79 -7.39 -4.04
N PHE A 53 -1.37 -6.84 -5.17
CA PHE A 53 -1.09 -5.42 -5.28
C PHE A 53 -2.38 -4.60 -5.32
N GLU A 54 -3.39 -5.05 -6.08
CA GLU A 54 -4.73 -4.45 -6.08
C GLU A 54 -5.38 -4.54 -4.70
N TRP A 55 -5.38 -5.74 -4.10
CA TRP A 55 -5.93 -5.96 -2.78
C TRP A 55 -5.27 -5.05 -1.74
N LEU A 56 -3.93 -4.94 -1.78
CA LEU A 56 -3.20 -4.07 -0.87
C LEU A 56 -3.59 -2.60 -1.04
N TYR A 57 -3.67 -2.12 -2.30
CA TYR A 57 -4.13 -0.77 -2.60
C TYR A 57 -5.53 -0.52 -2.02
N ASP A 58 -6.49 -1.41 -2.29
CA ASP A 58 -7.87 -1.28 -1.80
C ASP A 58 -7.95 -1.27 -0.27
N ARG A 59 -7.18 -2.15 0.40
CA ARG A 59 -7.12 -2.17 1.86
C ARG A 59 -6.58 -0.86 2.41
N MET A 60 -5.52 -0.32 1.81
CA MET A 60 -4.92 0.94 2.22
C MET A 60 -5.86 2.13 1.96
N GLU A 61 -6.62 2.15 0.86
CA GLU A 61 -7.62 3.21 0.61
C GLU A 61 -8.81 3.11 1.58
N GLN A 62 -9.25 1.89 1.92
CA GLN A 62 -10.36 1.69 2.85
C GLN A 62 -9.97 1.99 4.31
N TYR A 63 -8.71 1.73 4.69
CA TYR A 63 -8.20 1.91 6.05
C TYR A 63 -6.87 2.68 6.03
N PRO A 64 -6.89 3.98 5.73
CA PRO A 64 -5.68 4.80 5.73
C PRO A 64 -5.08 4.88 7.14
N ALA A 65 -3.76 4.71 7.25
CA ALA A 65 -3.05 4.70 8.52
C ALA A 65 -3.10 6.05 9.27
N ALA A 66 -3.11 7.14 8.52
CA ALA A 66 -3.23 8.49 9.07
C ALA A 66 -4.55 9.13 8.59
N PRO A 67 -5.50 9.44 9.50
CA PRO A 67 -6.68 10.24 9.16
C PRO A 67 -6.32 11.66 8.72
N ASP A 68 -5.10 12.12 9.04
CA ASP A 68 -4.65 13.48 8.75
C ASP A 68 -3.15 13.49 8.38
N SER A 69 -2.82 13.06 7.16
CA SER A 69 -1.46 13.14 6.59
C SER A 69 -0.99 14.59 6.32
N SER A 70 -1.75 15.60 6.76
CA SER A 70 -1.41 17.01 6.60
C SER A 70 -0.19 17.43 7.42
N VAL A 71 0.13 16.70 8.50
CA VAL A 71 1.28 16.99 9.37
C VAL A 71 2.36 15.91 9.21
N GLY A 72 3.46 16.28 8.56
CA GLY A 72 4.59 15.37 8.35
C GLY A 72 5.18 14.82 9.64
N ALA A 73 5.69 13.57 9.60
CA ALA A 73 6.23 12.86 10.77
C ALA A 73 7.35 13.63 11.50
N HIS A 74 8.15 14.41 10.76
CA HIS A 74 9.20 15.26 11.34
C HIS A 74 8.64 16.32 12.30
N VAL A 75 7.41 16.80 12.07
CA VAL A 75 6.72 17.75 12.93
C VAL A 75 5.95 17.00 14.03
N SER A 76 5.13 16.01 13.67
CA SER A 76 4.24 15.33 14.64
C SER A 76 4.96 14.45 15.65
N ARG A 77 6.12 13.88 15.29
CA ARG A 77 6.89 12.97 16.15
C ARG A 77 8.16 13.61 16.72
N ARG A 78 8.28 14.95 16.65
CA ARG A 78 9.47 15.69 17.12
C ARG A 78 9.81 15.44 18.60
N ALA A 79 8.82 15.15 19.43
CA ALA A 79 8.99 14.93 20.87
C ALA A 79 9.10 13.45 21.28
N TRP A 80 9.13 12.51 20.31
CA TRP A 80 9.20 11.09 20.61
C TRP A 80 10.54 10.71 21.26
N LYS A 81 10.49 9.83 22.26
CA LYS A 81 11.65 9.26 22.98
C LYS A 81 11.58 7.72 22.89
N PRO A 82 12.74 7.04 22.79
CA PRO A 82 12.82 5.59 22.62
C PRO A 82 12.35 4.80 23.85
#